data_AF-A0A7C6Z2U0-F1
#
_entry.id   AF-A0A7C6Z2U0-F1
#
_cell.length_a   1.000
_cell.length_b   1.000
_cell.length_c   1.000
_cell.angle_alpha   90.00
_cell.angle_beta   90.00
_cell.angle_gamma   90.00
#
_symmetry.space_group_name_H-M   'P 1'
#
loop_
_entity.id
_entity.type
_entity.pdbx_description
1 polymer ?
#
loop_
_entity_poly.entity_id
_entity_poly.type
_entity_poly.pdbx_seq_one_letter_code
_entity_poly.pdbx_strand_id
1 'polypeptide(L)' 'MKHQGITLNLWLDDNQRIHKFELCGHAGYAEYGLDIVCAAVSALGISAVNGLEFYLPCKPEIE' A
#
# COMPACT_ATOMS: atom_id res chain seq x y z
N MET A 1 21.32 2.59 -11.98
CA MET A 1 20.01 3.16 -11.55
C MET A 1 19.78 2.69 -10.12
N LYS A 2 19.58 3.58 -9.15
CA LYS A 2 19.34 3.16 -7.76
C LYS A 2 17.97 2.48 -7.72
N HIS A 3 17.93 1.16 -7.53
CA HIS A 3 16.66 0.46 -7.29
C HIS A 3 16.07 0.99 -5.99
N GLN A 4 15.02 1.83 -6.08
CA GLN A 4 14.21 2.21 -4.93
C GLN A 4 13.33 1.01 -4.56
N GLY A 5 13.47 0.53 -3.32
CA GLY A 5 12.69 -0.55 -2.73
C GLY A 5 11.17 -0.33 -2.81
N ILE A 6 10.39 -1.39 -2.53
CA ILE A 6 8.98 -1.22 -2.14
C ILE A 6 8.96 -0.51 -0.78
N THR A 7 8.18 0.56 -0.68
CA THR A 7 8.06 1.35 0.56
C THR A 7 6.60 1.49 0.97
N LEU A 8 6.33 1.35 2.26
CA LEU A 8 5.05 1.65 2.90
C LEU A 8 5.25 2.82 3.85
N ASN A 9 4.63 3.95 3.54
CA ASN A 9 4.57 5.10 4.45
C ASN A 9 3.27 5.04 5.25
N LEU A 10 3.33 5.30 6.55
CA LEU A 10 2.19 5.34 7.46
C LEU A 10 2.15 6.69 8.17
N TRP A 11 0.96 7.29 8.25
CA TRP A 11 0.73 8.47 9.06
C TRP A 11 -0.22 8.13 10.19
N LEU A 12 0.17 8.55 11.40
CA LEU A 12 -0.55 8.31 12.63
C LEU A 12 -1.17 9.62 13.12
N ASP A 13 -2.38 9.53 13.68
CA ASP A 13 -3.01 10.65 14.39
C ASP A 13 -2.38 10.86 15.79
N ASP A 14 -2.85 11.87 16.52
CA ASP A 14 -2.40 12.17 17.89
C ASP A 14 -2.64 11.01 18.89
N ASN A 15 -3.51 10.06 18.54
CA ASN A 15 -3.82 8.87 19.32
C ASN A 15 -3.05 7.63 18.84
N GLN A 16 -2.05 7.78 17.98
CA GLN A 16 -1.24 6.70 17.41
C GLN A 16 -2.05 5.73 16.53
N ARG A 17 -3.17 6.18 15.95
CA ARG A 17 -3.98 5.40 15.00
C ARG A 17 -3.59 5.73 13.56
N ILE A 18 -3.51 4.70 12.70
CA ILE A 18 -3.26 4.89 11.27
C ILE A 18 -4.44 5.65 10.66
N HIS A 19 -4.16 6.80 10.04
CA HIS A 19 -5.17 7.59 9.32
C HIS A 19 -4.85 7.76 7.83
N LYS A 20 -3.62 7.44 7.39
CA LYS A 20 -3.23 7.36 5.97
C LYS A 20 -2.14 6.29 5.80
N PHE A 21 -2.12 5.64 4.64
CA PHE A 21 -0.98 4.85 4.17
C PHE A 21 -0.70 5.15 2.69
N GLU A 22 0.54 4.90 2.26
CA GLU A 22 0.98 5.06 0.87
C GLU A 22 1.94 3.92 0.53
N LEU A 23 1.67 3.22 -0.57
CA LEU A 23 2.48 2.11 -1.07
C LEU A 23 3.14 2.51 -2.39
N CYS A 24 4.47 2.56 -2.42
CA CYS A 24 5.24 2.95 -3.59
C CYS A 24 6.23 1.86 -4.01
N GLY A 25 6.62 1.89 -5.29
CA GLY A 25 7.66 1.00 -5.81
C GLY A 25 7.24 -0.46 -6.00
N HIS A 26 5.93 -0.77 -6.02
CA HIS A 26 5.43 -2.14 -6.27
C HIS A 26 5.25 -2.49 -7.76
N ALA A 27 5.48 -1.53 -8.67
CA ALA A 27 5.37 -1.72 -10.12
C ALA A 27 6.74 -1.49 -10.76
N GLY A 28 7.20 -2.43 -11.59
CA GLY A 28 8.49 -2.33 -12.29
C GLY A 28 9.72 -2.39 -11.37
N TYR A 29 9.57 -2.89 -10.14
CA TYR A 29 10.63 -2.92 -9.13
C TYR A 29 11.80 -3.82 -9.53
N ALA A 30 11.60 -4.90 -10.28
CA ALA A 30 12.58 -5.99 -10.23
C ALA A 30 12.74 -6.83 -11.50
N GLU A 31 13.91 -7.49 -11.55
CA GLU A 31 14.21 -8.56 -12.49
C GLU A 31 13.24 -9.74 -12.35
N TYR A 32 13.11 -10.51 -13.43
CA TYR A 32 12.20 -11.65 -13.55
C TYR A 32 12.29 -12.59 -12.33
N GLY A 33 11.19 -12.73 -11.58
CA GLY A 33 11.10 -13.57 -10.37
C GLY A 33 10.81 -12.82 -9.05
N LEU A 34 11.01 -11.49 -9.00
CA LEU A 34 10.56 -10.65 -7.88
C LEU A 34 9.11 -10.15 -8.04
N ASP A 35 8.44 -10.52 -9.13
CA ASP A 35 7.03 -10.25 -9.38
C ASP A 35 6.12 -10.81 -8.27
N ILE A 36 6.55 -11.87 -7.58
CA ILE A 36 5.81 -12.43 -6.44
C ILE A 36 5.73 -11.44 -5.28
N VAL A 37 6.80 -10.68 -5.02
CA VAL A 37 6.80 -9.66 -3.95
C VAL A 37 5.89 -8.51 -4.33
N CYS A 38 5.99 -8.03 -5.58
CA CYS A 38 5.14 -6.97 -6.12
C CYS A 38 3.65 -7.37 -6.08
N ALA A 39 3.33 -8.60 -6.49
CA ALA A 39 1.98 -9.14 -6.45
C ALA A 39 1.45 -9.25 -5.02
N ALA A 40 2.27 -9.71 -4.07
CA ALA A 40 1.88 -9.82 -2.67
C ALA A 40 1.55 -8.45 -2.05
N VAL A 41 2.43 -7.45 -2.23
CA VAL A 41 2.17 -6.11 -1.68
C VAL A 41 1.00 -5.42 -2.37
N SER A 42 0.80 -5.64 -3.68
CA SER A 42 -0.35 -5.13 -4.41
C SER A 42 -1.65 -5.76 -3.89
N ALA A 43 -1.67 -7.08 -3.69
CA ALA A 43 -2.82 -7.79 -3.16
C ALA A 43 -3.20 -7.30 -1.76
N LEU A 44 -2.21 -7.05 -0.88
CA LEU A 44 -2.44 -6.51 0.47
C LEU A 44 -2.96 -5.07 0.44
N GLY A 45 -2.35 -4.21 -0.37
CA GLY A 45 -2.78 -2.81 -0.54
C GLY A 45 -4.21 -2.71 -1.07
N ILE A 46 -4.53 -3.46 -2.14
CA ILE A 46 -5.88 -3.51 -2.72
C ILE A 46 -6.88 -4.07 -1.71
N SER A 47 -6.52 -5.13 -0.96
CA SER A 47 -7.42 -5.70 0.06
C SER A 47 -7.72 -4.70 1.17
N ALA A 48 -6.73 -3.90 1.59
CA ALA A 48 -6.93 -2.83 2.57
C ALA A 48 -7.90 -1.76 2.04
N VAL A 49 -7.69 -1.25 0.81
CA VAL A 49 -8.59 -0.27 0.19
C VAL A 49 -10.01 -0.81 0.06
N ASN A 50 -10.17 -2.00 -0.52
CA ASN A 50 -11.49 -2.63 -0.69
C ASN A 50 -12.20 -2.87 0.65
N GLY A 51 -11.47 -3.28 1.68
CA GLY A 51 -12.02 -3.48 3.01
C GLY A 51 -12.51 -2.18 3.64
N LEU A 52 -11.72 -1.10 3.51
CA LEU A 52 -12.11 0.22 3.98
C LEU A 52 -13.34 0.74 3.24
N GLU A 53 -13.40 0.60 1.91
CA GLU A 53 -14.54 1.04 1.11
C GLU A 53 -15.83 0.26 1.37
N PHE A 54 -15.72 -1.05 1.59
CA PHE A 54 -16.88 -1.93 1.70
C PHE A 54 -17.45 -1.98 3.12
N TYR A 55 -16.61 -1.99 4.15
CA TYR A 55 -17.03 -2.23 5.53
C TYR A 55 -17.19 -0.96 6.37
N LEU A 56 -16.58 0.17 5.98
CA LEU A 56 -16.68 1.40 6.76
C LEU A 56 -17.75 2.35 6.22
N PRO A 57 -18.44 3.10 7.10
CA PRO A 57 -19.41 4.11 6.69
C PRO A 57 -18.75 5.34 6.05
N CYS A 58 -17.48 5.61 6.39
CA CYS A 58 -16.66 6.64 5.77
C CYS A 58 -15.73 6.00 4.73
N LYS A 59 -15.84 6.45 3.48
CA LYS A 59 -14.94 5.99 2.42
C LYS A 59 -13.56 6.63 2.59
N PRO A 60 -12.47 5.89 2.32
CA PRO A 60 -11.15 6.48 2.26
C PRO A 60 -11.05 7.43 1.05
N GLU A 61 -10.21 8.45 1.18
CA GLU A 61 -9.72 9.21 0.03
C GLU A 61 -8.62 8.39 -0.66
N ILE A 62 -8.68 8.30 -1.99
CA ILE A 62 -7.76 7.49 -2.80
C ILE A 62 -7.14 8.42 -3.86
N GLU A 63 -5.81 8.38 -3.97
CA GLU A 63 -4.99 9.10 -4.97
C GLU A 63 -4.24 8.12 -5.88
#